data_AF-A0A9D7U4Y7-F1
#
_entry.id   AF-A0A9D7U4Y7-F1
#
_cell.length_a   1.000
_cell.length_b   1.000
_cell.length_c   1.000
_cell.angle_alpha   90.00
_cell.angle_beta   90.00
_cell.angle_gamma   90.00
#
_symmetry.space_group_name_H-M   'P 1'
#
loop_
_entity.id
_entity.type
_entity.pdbx_description
1 polymer ?
#
loop_
_entity_poly.entity_id
_entity_poly.type
_entity_poly.pdbx_seq_one_letter_code
_entity_poly.pdbx_strand_id
1 'polypeptide(L)'
;MKNVYIATSQKHLDDFLSFNIKRELEEYGYKIINNEPIDFNKTISPEYFINKCDVFIAIIKYAEPVLFFEIGYASALSKKIIIVSNNEDEIPYFLKNYSFIKADTYHNSIGHHLTQIIRNTTMELSHDLTYPNNLKEFIHSYRINPQIIERLTEREFEQIVFNHFRYSTNYQPEEPTSAKDYGYDMTLNNYKGHYRTLVEIKKYNPNSKVSINVVQQLIGAMSLYNADHGILLTTSTFTLSARDFASSLPYKIELWDLKYLENELR
;
A
#
# COMPACT_ATOMS: atom_id res chain seq x y z
N MET A 1 -1.24 14.06 -20.00
CA MET A 1 -1.73 14.95 -18.93
C MET A 1 -3.17 14.56 -18.65
N LYS A 2 -3.51 14.12 -17.44
CA LYS A 2 -4.87 13.65 -17.14
C LYS A 2 -5.81 14.80 -16.77
N ASN A 3 -7.05 14.71 -17.21
CA ASN A 3 -8.13 15.62 -16.87
C ASN A 3 -8.78 15.22 -15.54
N VAL A 4 -8.85 16.14 -14.59
CA VAL A 4 -9.50 15.93 -13.28
C VAL A 4 -10.69 16.87 -13.16
N TYR A 5 -11.84 16.32 -12.80
CA TYR A 5 -13.04 17.08 -12.45
C TYR A 5 -13.20 17.08 -10.94
N ILE A 6 -13.35 18.26 -10.32
CA ILE A 6 -13.57 18.40 -8.88
C ILE A 6 -14.98 18.95 -8.65
N ALA A 7 -15.82 18.14 -8.02
CA ALA A 7 -17.15 18.51 -7.55
C ALA A 7 -17.11 18.74 -6.04
N THR A 8 -17.84 19.75 -5.53
CA THR A 8 -17.87 20.07 -4.09
C THR A 8 -19.28 20.45 -3.64
N SER A 9 -19.65 20.11 -2.40
CA SER A 9 -20.87 20.59 -1.76
C SER A 9 -20.84 22.14 -1.67
N GLN A 10 -21.68 22.84 -2.45
CA GLN A 10 -21.65 24.31 -2.51
C GLN A 10 -22.37 24.99 -1.34
N LYS A 11 -21.66 25.81 -0.55
CA LYS A 11 -22.19 26.99 0.18
C LYS A 11 -21.06 28.00 0.36
N HIS A 12 -21.11 29.07 -0.43
CA HIS A 12 -20.43 30.36 -0.29
C HIS A 12 -19.02 30.44 0.36
N LEU A 13 -18.09 30.96 -0.45
CA LEU A 13 -16.79 31.57 -0.13
C LEU A 13 -15.73 30.67 0.52
N ASP A 14 -14.58 30.64 -0.15
CA ASP A 14 -13.32 30.07 0.31
C ASP A 14 -13.41 28.63 0.80
N ASP A 15 -13.75 27.73 -0.13
CA ASP A 15 -13.41 26.32 0.05
C ASP A 15 -11.89 26.15 -0.06
N PHE A 16 -11.17 26.53 0.99
CA PHE A 16 -9.72 26.40 1.12
C PHE A 16 -9.26 24.97 0.80
N LEU A 17 -10.09 23.97 1.10
CA LEU A 17 -9.84 22.57 0.76
C LEU A 17 -9.87 22.36 -0.75
N SER A 18 -10.95 22.76 -1.43
CA SER A 18 -11.05 22.66 -2.89
C SER A 18 -9.95 23.47 -3.60
N PHE A 19 -9.61 24.65 -3.09
CA PHE A 19 -8.55 25.50 -3.63
C PHE A 19 -7.18 24.85 -3.51
N ASN A 20 -6.83 24.31 -2.33
CA ASN A 20 -5.56 23.63 -2.11
C ASN A 20 -5.45 22.36 -2.96
N ILE A 21 -6.52 21.57 -3.04
CA ILE A 21 -6.57 20.39 -3.92
C ILE A 21 -6.30 20.79 -5.37
N LYS A 22 -6.99 21.83 -5.87
CA LYS A 22 -6.80 22.33 -7.24
C LYS A 22 -5.33 22.68 -7.50
N ARG A 23 -4.76 23.55 -6.64
CA ARG A 23 -3.38 24.03 -6.77
C ARG A 23 -2.37 22.89 -6.76
N GLU A 24 -2.46 21.99 -5.78
CA GLU A 24 -1.52 20.87 -5.66
C GLU A 24 -1.62 19.93 -6.87
N LEU A 25 -2.83 19.58 -7.32
CA LEU A 25 -2.99 18.73 -8.51
C LEU A 25 -2.38 19.37 -9.76
N GLU A 26 -2.51 20.68 -9.95
CA GLU A 26 -1.87 21.41 -11.05
C GLU A 26 -0.33 21.35 -10.95
N GLU A 27 0.24 21.53 -9.74
CA GLU A 27 1.69 21.39 -9.48
C GLU A 27 2.22 19.99 -9.85
N TYR A 28 1.42 18.95 -9.68
CA TYR A 28 1.75 17.57 -10.05
C TYR A 28 1.42 17.21 -11.52
N GLY A 29 1.02 18.19 -12.34
CA GLY A 29 0.81 18.00 -13.77
C GLY A 29 -0.55 17.41 -14.15
N TYR A 30 -1.57 17.59 -13.31
CA TYR A 30 -2.96 17.31 -13.67
C TYR A 30 -3.62 18.55 -14.29
N LYS A 31 -4.52 18.33 -15.25
CA LYS A 31 -5.34 19.39 -15.82
C LYS A 31 -6.70 19.42 -15.13
N ILE A 32 -6.98 20.48 -14.39
CA ILE A 32 -8.30 20.66 -13.78
C ILE A 32 -9.28 21.16 -14.85
N ILE A 33 -10.40 20.46 -15.00
CA ILE A 33 -11.44 20.75 -15.99
C ILE A 33 -12.78 20.99 -15.32
N ASN A 34 -12.84 21.99 -14.43
CA ASN A 34 -14.07 22.34 -13.73
C ASN A 34 -15.00 23.20 -14.58
N ASN A 35 -16.25 23.31 -14.12
CA ASN A 35 -17.22 24.25 -14.66
C ASN A 35 -16.92 25.69 -14.20
N GLU A 36 -15.74 26.20 -14.57
CA GLU A 36 -15.43 27.61 -14.42
C GLU A 36 -16.08 28.39 -15.58
N PRO A 37 -16.71 29.54 -15.31
CA PRO A 37 -17.25 30.36 -16.36
C PRO A 37 -16.12 30.83 -17.26
N ILE A 38 -16.06 30.29 -18.48
CA ILE A 38 -15.12 30.73 -19.53
C ILE A 38 -15.50 32.13 -20.01
N ASP A 39 -16.79 32.47 -19.94
CA ASP A 39 -17.37 33.75 -20.32
C ASP A 39 -18.73 33.93 -19.63
N PHE A 40 -19.17 35.17 -19.38
CA PHE A 40 -20.37 35.49 -18.57
C PHE A 40 -21.68 34.86 -19.06
N ASN A 41 -21.74 34.36 -20.30
CA ASN A 41 -22.96 33.88 -20.96
C ASN A 41 -22.95 32.39 -21.38
N LYS A 42 -21.92 31.62 -21.02
CA LYS A 42 -21.90 30.18 -21.34
C LYS A 42 -21.35 29.35 -20.18
N THR A 43 -22.26 28.91 -19.33
CA THR A 43 -21.99 27.81 -18.40
C THR A 43 -22.11 26.51 -19.18
N ILE A 44 -21.00 25.81 -19.35
CA ILE A 44 -21.01 24.47 -19.93
C ILE A 44 -21.54 23.50 -18.87
N SER A 45 -22.39 22.56 -19.26
CA SER A 45 -23.01 21.66 -18.29
C SER A 45 -21.97 20.76 -17.61
N PRO A 46 -22.13 20.42 -16.32
CA PRO A 46 -21.22 19.52 -15.60
C PRO A 46 -20.95 18.20 -16.34
N GLU A 47 -21.97 17.63 -16.97
CA GLU A 47 -21.92 16.37 -17.70
C GLU A 47 -20.86 16.39 -18.80
N TYR A 48 -20.69 17.52 -19.51
CA TYR A 48 -19.66 17.65 -20.53
C TYR A 48 -18.25 17.50 -19.95
N PHE A 49 -17.99 18.11 -18.80
CA PHE A 49 -16.69 18.03 -18.14
C PHE A 49 -16.46 16.66 -17.51
N ILE A 50 -17.48 16.09 -16.86
CA ILE A 50 -17.42 14.74 -16.29
C ILE A 50 -17.13 13.70 -17.38
N ASN A 51 -17.75 13.84 -18.55
CA ASN A 51 -17.47 12.96 -19.68
C ASN A 51 -16.00 13.02 -20.11
N LYS A 52 -15.38 14.21 -20.08
CA LYS A 52 -13.98 14.42 -20.47
C LYS A 52 -12.94 14.16 -19.37
N CYS A 53 -13.37 13.88 -18.14
CA CYS A 53 -12.43 13.62 -17.06
C CYS A 53 -11.90 12.19 -17.09
N ASP A 54 -10.64 12.03 -16.68
CA ASP A 54 -10.02 10.74 -16.36
C ASP A 54 -10.26 10.38 -14.89
N VAL A 55 -10.40 11.38 -14.03
CA VAL A 55 -10.72 11.23 -12.60
C VAL A 55 -11.79 12.24 -12.18
N PHE A 56 -12.75 11.76 -11.39
CA PHE A 56 -13.76 12.53 -10.71
C PHE A 56 -13.46 12.58 -9.20
N ILE A 57 -13.33 13.77 -8.63
CA ILE A 57 -13.13 13.98 -7.19
C ILE A 57 -14.39 14.63 -6.63
N ALA A 58 -15.00 14.00 -5.63
CA ALA A 58 -16.17 14.50 -4.93
C ALA A 58 -15.77 14.98 -3.52
N ILE A 59 -15.88 16.27 -3.24
CA ILE A 59 -15.67 16.84 -1.91
C ILE A 59 -17.04 16.96 -1.21
N ILE A 60 -17.34 16.03 -0.32
CA ILE A 60 -18.61 15.96 0.41
C ILE A 60 -18.41 16.62 1.78
N LYS A 61 -18.99 17.81 1.96
CA LYS A 61 -19.06 18.48 3.27
C LYS A 61 -20.40 18.31 3.97
N TYR A 62 -21.43 17.98 3.19
CA TYR A 62 -22.78 17.65 3.61
C TYR A 62 -23.52 17.08 2.40
N ALA A 63 -24.65 16.42 2.64
CA ALA A 63 -25.52 15.90 1.61
C ALA A 63 -26.05 17.02 0.70
N GLU A 64 -25.61 17.03 -0.56
CA GLU A 64 -25.98 18.04 -1.56
C GLU A 64 -26.47 17.34 -2.84
N PRO A 65 -27.71 17.61 -3.32
CA PRO A 65 -28.30 16.88 -4.44
C PRO A 65 -27.53 16.97 -5.77
N VAL A 66 -26.95 18.14 -6.10
CA VAL A 66 -26.21 18.32 -7.36
C VAL A 66 -24.95 17.46 -7.37
N LEU A 67 -24.20 17.44 -6.26
CA LEU A 67 -23.01 16.59 -6.09
C LEU A 67 -23.36 15.11 -6.22
N PHE A 68 -24.46 14.63 -5.63
CA PHE A 68 -24.88 13.24 -5.78
C PHE A 68 -25.30 12.89 -7.20
N PHE A 69 -25.94 13.83 -7.91
CA PHE A 69 -26.21 13.67 -9.34
C PHE A 69 -24.91 13.52 -10.14
N GLU A 70 -23.91 14.39 -9.90
CA GLU A 70 -22.62 14.33 -10.60
C GLU A 70 -21.86 13.03 -10.29
N ILE A 71 -21.87 12.56 -9.03
CA ILE A 71 -21.29 11.27 -8.64
C ILE A 71 -22.00 10.11 -9.35
N GLY A 72 -23.34 10.13 -9.39
CA GLY A 72 -24.14 9.13 -10.09
C GLY A 72 -23.84 9.09 -11.60
N TYR A 73 -23.71 10.27 -12.22
CA TYR A 73 -23.35 10.41 -13.63
C TYR A 73 -21.94 9.89 -13.92
N ALA A 74 -20.97 10.25 -13.09
CA ALA A 74 -19.59 9.75 -13.17
C ALA A 74 -19.54 8.21 -13.00
N SER A 75 -20.34 7.68 -12.08
CA SER A 75 -20.44 6.24 -11.81
C SER A 75 -20.99 5.48 -13.01
N ALA A 76 -22.07 5.98 -13.63
CA ALA A 76 -22.64 5.40 -14.84
C ALA A 76 -21.64 5.36 -16.01
N LEU A 77 -20.74 6.34 -16.10
CA LEU A 77 -19.66 6.38 -17.08
C LEU A 77 -18.43 5.55 -16.69
N SER A 78 -18.49 4.78 -15.59
CA SER A 78 -17.37 4.02 -15.04
C SER A 78 -16.12 4.87 -14.82
N LYS A 79 -16.30 6.15 -14.46
CA LYS A 79 -15.20 7.03 -14.12
C LYS A 79 -14.55 6.58 -12.81
N LYS A 80 -13.28 6.90 -12.66
CA LYS A 80 -12.61 6.77 -11.38
C LYS A 80 -13.11 7.84 -10.43
N ILE A 81 -13.79 7.43 -9.35
CA ILE A 81 -14.38 8.33 -8.36
C ILE A 81 -13.56 8.27 -7.08
N ILE A 82 -13.16 9.44 -6.57
CA ILE A 82 -12.51 9.62 -5.27
C ILE A 82 -13.40 10.52 -4.43
N ILE A 83 -13.71 10.09 -3.21
CA ILE A 83 -14.53 10.84 -2.26
C ILE A 83 -13.63 11.45 -1.19
N VAL A 84 -13.76 12.74 -0.97
CA VAL A 84 -13.08 13.50 0.06
C VAL A 84 -14.13 14.03 1.02
N SER A 85 -14.05 13.70 2.31
CA SER A 85 -14.94 14.26 3.33
C SER A 85 -14.22 14.38 4.66
N ASN A 86 -14.68 15.26 5.53
CA ASN A 86 -14.22 15.32 6.93
C ASN A 86 -14.97 14.33 7.83
N ASN A 87 -16.16 13.89 7.42
CA ASN A 87 -17.07 13.11 8.24
C ASN A 87 -17.60 11.88 7.48
N GLU A 88 -17.19 10.68 7.90
CA GLU A 88 -17.65 9.42 7.31
C GLU A 88 -19.15 9.16 7.55
N ASP A 89 -19.71 9.73 8.62
CA ASP A 89 -21.11 9.54 8.98
C ASP A 89 -22.07 10.29 8.05
N GLU A 90 -21.56 11.29 7.31
CA GLU A 90 -22.34 12.09 6.36
C GLU A 90 -22.35 11.50 4.94
N ILE A 91 -21.65 10.38 4.74
CA ILE A 91 -21.53 9.72 3.44
C ILE A 91 -22.64 8.69 3.30
N PRO A 92 -23.52 8.83 2.28
CA PRO A 92 -24.51 7.81 1.98
C PRO A 92 -23.90 6.42 1.82
N TYR A 93 -24.58 5.39 2.33
CA TYR A 93 -24.07 4.01 2.31
C TYR A 93 -23.60 3.54 0.92
N PHE A 94 -24.32 3.93 -0.14
CA PHE A 94 -24.00 3.55 -1.52
C PHE A 94 -22.66 4.11 -2.02
N LEU A 95 -22.11 5.13 -1.34
CA LEU A 95 -20.83 5.74 -1.68
C LEU A 95 -19.65 5.12 -0.95
N LYS A 96 -19.88 4.26 0.05
CA LYS A 96 -18.82 3.63 0.86
C LYS A 96 -17.90 2.68 0.07
N ASN A 97 -18.33 2.25 -1.13
CA ASN A 97 -17.54 1.37 -2.00
C ASN A 97 -16.51 2.14 -2.85
N TYR A 98 -16.53 3.47 -2.86
CA TYR A 98 -15.53 4.29 -3.57
C TYR A 98 -14.33 4.60 -2.67
N SER A 99 -13.20 4.96 -3.29
CA SER A 99 -11.99 5.37 -2.57
C SER A 99 -12.27 6.61 -1.73
N PHE A 100 -12.20 6.45 -0.40
CA PHE A 100 -12.51 7.50 0.56
C PHE A 100 -11.26 8.12 1.19
N ILE A 101 -11.26 9.45 1.34
CA ILE A 101 -10.21 10.24 1.97
C ILE A 101 -10.83 11.13 3.05
N LYS A 102 -10.31 10.99 4.27
CA LYS A 102 -10.67 11.87 5.39
C LYS A 102 -9.84 13.16 5.37
N ALA A 103 -10.44 14.29 5.03
CA ALA A 103 -9.71 15.55 4.80
C ALA A 103 -9.03 16.13 6.07
N ASP A 104 -9.68 16.08 7.24
CA ASP A 104 -9.11 16.56 8.51
C ASP A 104 -7.90 15.76 9.03
N THR A 105 -7.63 14.58 8.46
CA THR A 105 -6.47 13.76 8.86
C THR A 105 -5.16 14.31 8.24
N TYR A 106 -5.26 15.19 7.25
CA TYR A 106 -4.14 15.66 6.43
C TYR A 106 -4.10 17.18 6.40
N HIS A 107 -3.68 17.80 7.51
CA HIS A 107 -3.65 19.25 7.70
C HIS A 107 -3.16 20.05 6.45
N ASN A 108 -2.08 19.61 5.77
CA ASN A 108 -1.43 20.34 4.67
C ASN A 108 -0.97 19.45 3.48
N SER A 109 -1.56 18.27 3.25
CA SER A 109 -1.04 17.31 2.25
C SER A 109 -2.11 16.53 1.47
N ILE A 110 -3.33 17.05 1.42
CA ILE A 110 -4.43 16.32 0.78
C ILE A 110 -4.26 16.21 -0.73
N GLY A 111 -3.71 17.22 -1.41
CA GLY A 111 -3.44 17.15 -2.84
C GLY A 111 -2.32 16.18 -3.13
N HIS A 112 -1.26 16.12 -2.31
CA HIS A 112 -0.27 15.04 -2.36
C HIS A 112 -0.96 13.66 -2.27
N HIS A 113 -1.78 13.39 -1.25
CA HIS A 113 -2.47 12.11 -1.11
C HIS A 113 -3.43 11.80 -2.28
N LEU A 114 -4.16 12.81 -2.77
CA LEU A 114 -4.99 12.70 -3.96
C LEU A 114 -4.17 12.34 -5.19
N THR A 115 -2.99 12.95 -5.38
CA THR A 115 -2.11 12.54 -6.48
C THR A 115 -1.66 11.10 -6.36
N GLN A 116 -1.41 10.60 -5.15
CA GLN A 116 -1.06 9.19 -4.95
C GLN A 116 -2.21 8.28 -5.35
N ILE A 117 -3.42 8.57 -4.89
CA ILE A 117 -4.61 7.80 -5.29
C ILE A 117 -4.78 7.90 -6.81
N ILE A 118 -4.69 9.08 -7.42
CA ILE A 118 -4.86 9.29 -8.86
C ILE A 118 -3.81 8.55 -9.70
N ARG A 119 -2.55 8.51 -9.25
CA ARG A 119 -1.45 7.77 -9.89
C ARG A 119 -1.68 6.26 -9.86
N ASN A 120 -2.22 5.73 -8.75
CA ASN A 120 -2.44 4.29 -8.53
C ASN A 120 -3.47 3.59 -9.45
N THR A 121 -4.07 4.24 -10.45
CA THR A 121 -5.11 3.59 -11.31
C THR A 121 -4.90 3.76 -12.82
N THR A 122 -3.83 4.40 -13.27
CA THR A 122 -3.44 4.34 -14.71
C THR A 122 -2.07 3.73 -14.95
N MET A 123 -1.38 3.40 -13.87
CA MET A 123 -0.30 2.44 -13.88
C MET A 123 -0.85 1.28 -13.08
N GLU A 124 -0.99 0.11 -13.69
CA GLU A 124 -0.68 -1.07 -12.90
C GLU A 124 0.69 -0.79 -12.25
N LEU A 125 0.66 -0.66 -10.93
CA LEU A 125 1.80 -0.74 -10.01
C LEU A 125 2.95 0.26 -10.23
N SER A 126 2.96 1.36 -9.46
CA SER A 126 4.11 1.72 -8.60
C SER A 126 4.05 3.16 -8.05
N HIS A 127 3.89 3.25 -6.72
CA HIS A 127 4.39 4.28 -5.77
C HIS A 127 3.78 5.71 -5.81
N ASP A 128 3.17 6.30 -4.75
CA ASP A 128 3.33 6.07 -3.30
C ASP A 128 2.40 6.92 -2.38
N LEU A 129 1.46 6.33 -1.66
CA LEU A 129 1.68 6.35 -0.21
C LEU A 129 2.47 5.08 0.01
N THR A 130 3.73 5.15 0.41
CA THR A 130 4.68 4.03 0.33
C THR A 130 4.30 2.86 1.21
N TYR A 131 3.34 2.07 0.74
CA TYR A 131 3.38 0.64 0.94
C TYR A 131 4.70 0.20 0.33
N PRO A 132 5.66 -0.20 1.16
CA PRO A 132 6.96 -0.58 0.66
C PRO A 132 6.75 -1.75 -0.28
N ASN A 133 7.39 -1.71 -1.43
CA ASN A 133 7.30 -2.80 -2.40
C ASN A 133 8.38 -3.85 -2.15
N ASN A 134 9.42 -3.52 -1.40
CA ASN A 134 10.51 -4.43 -1.05
C ASN A 134 11.08 -4.10 0.35
N LEU A 135 11.94 -4.97 0.87
CA LEU A 135 12.50 -4.81 2.20
C LEU A 135 13.31 -3.51 2.39
N LYS A 136 13.94 -2.96 1.35
CA LYS A 136 14.71 -1.70 1.46
C LYS A 136 13.78 -0.53 1.74
N GLU A 137 12.69 -0.43 0.97
CA GLU A 137 11.65 0.57 1.19
C GLU A 137 10.96 0.37 2.54
N PHE A 138 10.72 -0.90 2.92
CA PHE A 138 10.09 -1.20 4.21
C PHE A 138 10.95 -0.70 5.38
N ILE A 139 12.26 -0.97 5.34
CA ILE A 139 13.19 -0.49 6.35
C ILE A 139 13.29 1.04 6.35
N HIS A 140 13.30 1.67 5.17
CA HIS A 140 13.27 3.13 5.08
C HIS A 140 12.02 3.71 5.75
N SER A 141 10.84 3.20 5.41
CA SER A 141 9.56 3.64 5.99
C SER A 141 9.46 3.33 7.48
N TYR A 142 9.96 2.16 7.91
CA TYR A 142 10.00 1.77 9.32
C TYR A 142 10.86 2.73 10.16
N ARG A 143 12.00 3.19 9.63
CA ARG A 143 12.88 4.17 10.31
C ARG A 143 12.22 5.54 10.49
N ILE A 144 11.32 5.92 9.57
CA ILE A 144 10.56 7.17 9.65
C ILE A 144 9.36 6.99 10.59
N ASN A 145 8.63 5.88 10.44
CA ASN A 145 7.44 5.58 11.23
C ASN A 145 7.33 4.08 11.55
N PRO A 146 7.72 3.65 12.76
CA PRO A 146 7.63 2.25 13.19
C PRO A 146 6.20 1.68 13.17
N GLN A 147 5.16 2.52 13.25
CA GLN A 147 3.76 2.08 13.19
C GLN A 147 3.37 1.47 11.85
N ILE A 148 4.21 1.56 10.81
CA ILE A 148 3.95 0.91 9.53
C ILE A 148 3.72 -0.60 9.68
N ILE A 149 4.39 -1.26 10.63
CA ILE A 149 4.22 -2.69 10.90
C ILE A 149 2.77 -3.02 11.30
N GLU A 150 2.13 -2.15 12.08
CA GLU A 150 0.74 -2.34 12.50
C GLU A 150 -0.25 -2.18 11.35
N ARG A 151 0.13 -1.42 10.31
CA ARG A 151 -0.70 -1.15 9.14
C ARG A 151 -0.64 -2.25 8.09
N LEU A 152 0.48 -2.97 8.01
CA LEU A 152 0.65 -4.11 7.10
C LEU A 152 -0.16 -5.31 7.60
N THR A 153 -0.78 -6.05 6.72
CA THR A 153 -1.23 -7.43 6.98
C THR A 153 -0.04 -8.40 6.88
N GLU A 154 -0.21 -9.64 7.36
CA GLU A 154 0.82 -10.69 7.22
C GLU A 154 1.14 -10.93 5.74
N ARG A 155 0.10 -11.05 4.91
CA ARG A 155 0.23 -11.28 3.47
C ARG A 155 0.91 -10.14 2.73
N GLU A 156 0.64 -8.89 3.11
CA GLU A 156 1.35 -7.74 2.53
C GLU A 156 2.84 -7.76 2.89
N PHE A 157 3.18 -8.14 4.12
CA PHE A 157 4.58 -8.28 4.52
C PHE A 157 5.28 -9.44 3.80
N GLU A 158 4.62 -10.58 3.61
CA GLU A 158 5.12 -11.67 2.76
C GLU A 158 5.42 -11.19 1.34
N GLN A 159 4.49 -10.42 0.74
CA GLN A 159 4.66 -9.88 -0.60
C GLN A 159 5.86 -8.93 -0.71
N ILE A 160 6.12 -8.13 0.33
CA ILE A 160 7.29 -7.25 0.43
C ILE A 160 8.59 -8.05 0.38
N VAL A 161 8.66 -9.15 1.13
CA VAL A 161 9.82 -10.05 1.14
C VAL A 161 9.96 -10.74 -0.22
N PHE A 162 8.86 -11.23 -0.80
CA PHE A 162 8.85 -11.87 -2.10
C PHE A 162 9.43 -10.95 -3.19
N ASN A 163 8.94 -9.72 -3.23
CA ASN A 163 9.38 -8.70 -4.18
C ASN A 163 10.84 -8.30 -3.96
N HIS A 164 11.33 -8.30 -2.72
CA HIS A 164 12.75 -8.09 -2.45
C HIS A 164 13.61 -9.13 -3.16
N PHE A 165 13.30 -10.42 -3.02
CA PHE A 165 14.06 -11.47 -3.70
C PHE A 165 13.87 -11.43 -5.22
N ARG A 166 12.65 -11.19 -5.70
CA ARG A 166 12.34 -11.13 -7.13
C ARG A 166 13.10 -10.04 -7.88
N TYR A 167 13.14 -8.82 -7.33
CA TYR A 167 13.62 -7.64 -8.06
C TYR A 167 15.04 -7.21 -7.71
N SER A 168 15.48 -7.41 -6.46
CA SER A 168 16.77 -6.87 -6.01
C SER A 168 17.93 -7.85 -6.12
N THR A 169 17.63 -9.15 -6.26
CA THR A 169 18.65 -10.21 -6.20
C THR A 169 18.63 -11.17 -7.38
N ASN A 170 17.79 -10.92 -8.41
CA ASN A 170 17.62 -11.77 -9.59
C ASN A 170 17.29 -13.24 -9.30
N TYR A 171 16.78 -13.55 -8.10
CA TYR A 171 16.25 -14.88 -7.80
C TYR A 171 14.81 -14.99 -8.33
N GLN A 172 14.38 -16.22 -8.56
CA GLN A 172 13.00 -16.54 -8.89
C GLN A 172 12.35 -17.15 -7.65
N PRO A 173 11.80 -16.34 -6.73
CA PRO A 173 11.08 -16.88 -5.58
C PRO A 173 9.83 -17.63 -6.06
N GLU A 174 9.62 -18.80 -5.48
CA GLU A 174 8.46 -19.66 -5.77
C GLU A 174 7.61 -19.80 -4.51
N GLU A 175 6.30 -19.58 -4.66
CA GLU A 175 5.34 -19.89 -3.60
C GLU A 175 5.17 -21.41 -3.45
N PRO A 176 4.84 -21.92 -2.24
CA PRO A 176 4.57 -23.32 -2.04
C PRO A 176 3.46 -23.81 -2.98
N THR A 177 3.70 -24.92 -3.68
CA THR A 177 2.74 -25.51 -4.65
C THR A 177 1.47 -26.08 -3.99
N SER A 178 1.42 -26.15 -2.67
CA SER A 178 0.27 -26.63 -1.91
C SER A 178 0.00 -25.69 -0.74
N ALA A 179 -1.26 -25.27 -0.59
CA ALA A 179 -1.79 -24.48 0.53
C ALA A 179 -1.79 -25.23 1.89
N LYS A 180 -0.96 -26.28 2.03
CA LYS A 180 -0.74 -26.93 3.32
C LYS A 180 0.40 -26.18 4.00
N ASP A 181 0.11 -25.63 5.18
CA ASP A 181 1.04 -24.93 6.08
C ASP A 181 2.23 -25.82 6.47
N TYR A 182 3.22 -25.95 5.59
CA TYR A 182 4.43 -26.74 5.87
C TYR A 182 5.52 -25.93 6.56
N GLY A 183 5.23 -24.72 7.05
CA GLY A 183 6.17 -23.89 7.81
C GLY A 183 7.26 -23.20 6.97
N TYR A 184 6.93 -22.83 5.74
CA TYR A 184 7.69 -21.91 4.89
C TYR A 184 6.73 -21.16 3.94
N ASP A 185 7.08 -19.93 3.55
CA ASP A 185 6.26 -19.05 2.71
C ASP A 185 6.77 -18.92 1.27
N MET A 186 8.05 -19.20 1.03
CA MET A 186 8.62 -19.26 -0.33
C MET A 186 9.91 -20.09 -0.38
N THR A 187 10.31 -20.47 -1.60
CA THR A 187 11.59 -21.13 -1.87
C THR A 187 12.48 -20.29 -2.78
N LEU A 188 13.79 -20.41 -2.60
CA LEU A 188 14.81 -19.81 -3.47
C LEU A 188 15.80 -20.89 -3.91
N ASN A 189 16.02 -21.01 -5.21
CA ASN A 189 17.04 -21.91 -5.77
C ASN A 189 18.36 -21.17 -5.99
N ASN A 190 19.48 -21.82 -5.70
CA ASN A 190 20.84 -21.27 -5.87
C ASN A 190 21.14 -19.98 -5.08
N TYR A 191 20.46 -19.77 -3.95
CA TYR A 191 20.67 -18.60 -3.10
C TYR A 191 22.03 -18.65 -2.39
N LYS A 192 22.91 -17.67 -2.67
CA LYS A 192 24.27 -17.59 -2.09
C LYS A 192 25.07 -18.92 -2.18
N GLY A 193 24.85 -19.69 -3.25
CA GLY A 193 25.52 -20.99 -3.48
C GLY A 193 24.85 -22.20 -2.81
N HIS A 194 23.74 -22.02 -2.11
CA HIS A 194 22.91 -23.11 -1.59
C HIS A 194 21.94 -23.62 -2.64
N TYR A 195 21.82 -24.94 -2.78
CA TYR A 195 20.98 -25.56 -3.80
C TYR A 195 19.52 -25.12 -3.65
N ARG A 196 18.99 -25.18 -2.42
CA ARG A 196 17.62 -24.81 -2.11
C ARG A 196 17.53 -24.18 -0.72
N THR A 197 16.99 -22.96 -0.69
CA THR A 197 16.69 -22.21 0.53
C THR A 197 15.17 -22.15 0.75
N LEU A 198 14.71 -22.52 1.95
CA LEU A 198 13.36 -22.21 2.40
C LEU A 198 13.34 -20.89 3.16
N VAL A 199 12.30 -20.08 2.95
CA VAL A 199 12.10 -18.81 3.64
C VAL A 199 10.79 -18.86 4.39
N GLU A 200 10.83 -18.66 5.70
CA GLU A 200 9.67 -18.50 6.57
C GLU A 200 9.61 -17.06 7.08
N ILE A 201 8.43 -16.48 7.05
CA ILE A 201 8.14 -15.07 7.32
C ILE A 201 7.16 -14.99 8.48
N LYS A 202 7.53 -14.24 9.52
CA LYS A 202 6.66 -14.00 10.68
C LYS A 202 6.50 -12.51 10.94
N LYS A 203 5.33 -11.99 10.57
CA LYS A 203 4.92 -10.64 10.93
C LYS A 203 4.32 -10.63 12.34
N TYR A 204 5.18 -10.45 13.34
CA TYR A 204 4.77 -10.34 14.75
C TYR A 204 4.83 -8.91 15.25
N ASN A 205 4.02 -8.62 16.26
CA ASN A 205 4.13 -7.38 17.02
C ASN A 205 5.50 -7.33 17.73
N PRO A 206 6.08 -6.14 17.94
CA PRO A 206 7.42 -6.00 18.55
C PRO A 206 7.59 -6.67 19.92
N ASN A 207 6.48 -6.83 20.67
CA ASN A 207 6.45 -7.48 21.98
C ASN A 207 6.39 -9.02 21.91
N SER A 208 6.11 -9.59 20.74
CA SER A 208 5.95 -11.03 20.53
C SER A 208 7.20 -11.59 19.86
N LYS A 209 8.05 -12.27 20.63
CA LYS A 209 9.29 -12.85 20.12
C LYS A 209 9.04 -14.19 19.42
N VAL A 210 9.81 -14.45 18.38
CA VAL A 210 9.81 -15.75 17.69
C VAL A 210 10.46 -16.80 18.60
N SER A 211 9.69 -17.85 18.90
CA SER A 211 10.10 -18.95 19.78
C SER A 211 10.82 -20.05 19.02
N ILE A 212 11.44 -20.98 19.77
CA ILE A 212 12.19 -22.12 19.23
C ILE A 212 11.33 -23.00 18.30
N ASN A 213 10.02 -23.08 18.53
CA ASN A 213 9.12 -23.94 17.76
C ASN A 213 9.08 -23.56 16.27
N VAL A 214 9.21 -22.27 15.95
CA VAL A 214 9.23 -21.81 14.55
C VAL A 214 10.49 -22.28 13.83
N VAL A 215 11.64 -22.25 14.52
CA VAL A 215 12.91 -22.79 13.99
C VAL A 215 12.81 -24.30 13.77
N GLN A 216 12.18 -25.02 14.71
CA GLN A 216 11.96 -26.47 14.58
C GLN A 216 11.05 -26.82 13.40
N GLN A 217 9.98 -26.04 13.17
CA GLN A 217 9.08 -26.22 12.03
C GLN A 217 9.83 -26.01 10.70
N LEU A 218 10.60 -24.92 10.58
CA LEU A 218 11.38 -24.65 9.39
C LEU A 218 12.40 -25.77 9.11
N ILE A 219 13.06 -26.32 10.13
CA ILE A 219 13.97 -27.46 9.97
C ILE A 219 13.23 -28.72 9.48
N GLY A 220 12.05 -28.99 10.02
CA GLY A 220 11.20 -30.08 9.55
C GLY A 220 10.86 -29.94 8.07
N ALA A 221 10.49 -28.72 7.66
CA ALA A 221 10.24 -28.38 6.26
C ALA A 221 11.49 -28.57 5.39
N MET A 222 12.64 -28.07 5.83
CA MET A 222 13.89 -28.19 5.09
C MET A 222 14.25 -29.65 4.81
N SER A 223 14.09 -30.52 5.82
CA SER A 223 14.30 -31.96 5.68
C SER A 223 13.32 -32.58 4.67
N LEU A 224 12.04 -32.24 4.74
CA LEU A 224 11.01 -32.76 3.83
C LEU A 224 11.22 -32.34 2.37
N TYR A 225 11.71 -31.12 2.15
CA TYR A 225 11.87 -30.52 0.83
C TYR A 225 13.30 -30.54 0.28
N ASN A 226 14.21 -31.28 0.95
CA ASN A 226 15.64 -31.38 0.59
C ASN A 226 16.30 -30.00 0.43
N ALA A 227 16.05 -29.10 1.37
CA ALA A 227 16.68 -27.79 1.43
C ALA A 227 17.93 -27.82 2.31
N ASP A 228 19.05 -27.29 1.80
CA ASP A 228 20.33 -27.21 2.51
C ASP A 228 20.51 -25.90 3.28
N HIS A 229 19.56 -24.98 3.14
CA HIS A 229 19.59 -23.66 3.76
C HIS A 229 18.19 -23.15 4.15
N GLY A 230 18.13 -22.31 5.19
CA GLY A 230 16.89 -21.70 5.66
C GLY A 230 17.06 -20.23 6.01
N ILE A 231 16.02 -19.43 5.78
CA ILE A 231 15.92 -18.04 6.25
C ILE A 231 14.65 -17.93 7.08
N LEU A 232 14.77 -17.46 8.31
CA LEU A 232 13.63 -17.11 9.14
C LEU A 232 13.61 -15.60 9.35
N LEU A 233 12.60 -14.94 8.81
CA LEU A 233 12.48 -13.48 8.77
C LEU A 233 11.34 -13.01 9.66
N THR A 234 11.55 -11.95 10.44
CA THR A 234 10.49 -11.39 11.30
C THR A 234 10.55 -9.88 11.47
N THR A 235 9.37 -9.26 11.64
CA THR A 235 9.20 -7.86 12.08
C THR A 235 9.43 -7.67 13.58
N SER A 236 9.78 -8.73 14.32
CA SER A 236 10.03 -8.70 15.77
C SER A 236 11.47 -9.15 16.06
N THR A 237 11.68 -9.87 17.16
CA THR A 237 12.98 -10.41 17.57
C THR A 237 12.87 -11.88 17.93
N PHE A 238 14.01 -12.59 17.92
CA PHE A 238 14.10 -14.00 18.34
C PHE A 238 14.37 -14.13 19.83
N THR A 239 13.83 -15.18 20.47
CA THR A 239 14.25 -15.57 21.82
C THR A 239 15.70 -16.08 21.82
N LEU A 240 16.37 -16.04 22.98
CA LEU A 240 17.73 -16.59 23.11
C LEU A 240 17.75 -18.08 22.73
N SER A 241 16.79 -18.86 23.23
CA SER A 241 16.66 -20.27 22.90
C SER A 241 16.47 -20.53 21.40
N ALA A 242 15.76 -19.66 20.67
CA ALA A 242 15.63 -19.78 19.22
C ALA A 242 16.97 -19.53 18.51
N ARG A 243 17.74 -18.53 18.95
CA ARG A 243 19.09 -18.23 18.40
C ARG A 243 20.09 -19.33 18.70
N ASP A 244 20.14 -19.80 19.95
CA ASP A 244 21.04 -20.86 20.40
C ASP A 244 20.72 -22.18 19.68
N PHE A 245 19.44 -22.48 19.48
CA PHE A 245 19.03 -23.65 18.73
C PHE A 245 19.45 -23.53 17.25
N ALA A 246 19.13 -22.40 16.60
CA ALA A 246 19.51 -22.17 15.21
C ALA A 246 21.03 -22.31 14.96
N SER A 247 21.86 -21.81 15.88
CA SER A 247 23.33 -21.87 15.75
C SER A 247 23.92 -23.25 16.07
N SER A 248 23.21 -24.09 16.83
CA SER A 248 23.63 -25.45 17.17
C SER A 248 23.37 -26.48 16.07
N LEU A 249 22.56 -26.12 15.07
CA LEU A 249 22.13 -27.04 14.03
C LEU A 249 23.20 -27.21 12.93
N PRO A 250 23.28 -28.40 12.30
CA PRO A 250 24.18 -28.63 11.17
C PRO A 250 23.70 -27.93 9.89
N TYR A 251 22.41 -27.59 9.81
CA TYR A 251 21.83 -26.81 8.73
C TYR A 251 22.11 -25.33 8.95
N LYS A 252 22.46 -24.62 7.88
CA LYS A 252 22.66 -23.18 7.95
C LYS A 252 21.31 -22.47 7.90
N ILE A 253 20.88 -21.92 9.03
CA ILE A 253 19.70 -21.06 9.15
C ILE A 253 20.14 -19.63 9.43
N GLU A 254 19.72 -18.70 8.57
CA GLU A 254 19.87 -17.26 8.81
C GLU A 254 18.64 -16.72 9.55
N LEU A 255 18.86 -15.93 10.61
CA LEU A 255 17.80 -15.29 11.40
C LEU A 255 17.76 -13.79 11.10
N TRP A 256 16.73 -13.35 10.40
CA TRP A 256 16.58 -11.97 9.92
C TRP A 256 15.52 -11.24 10.76
N ASP A 257 15.95 -10.59 11.84
CA ASP A 257 15.11 -9.63 12.57
C ASP A 257 15.25 -8.21 12.00
N LEU A 258 14.48 -7.26 12.50
CA LEU A 258 14.55 -5.87 12.05
C LEU A 258 15.98 -5.30 12.15
N LYS A 259 16.72 -5.63 13.20
CA LYS A 259 18.10 -5.15 13.38
C LYS A 259 19.02 -5.70 12.30
N TYR A 260 18.88 -6.99 11.96
CA TYR A 260 19.61 -7.60 10.86
C TYR A 260 19.27 -6.90 9.54
N LEU A 261 17.98 -6.73 9.24
CA LEU A 261 17.50 -6.07 8.02
C LEU A 261 18.02 -4.63 7.90
N GLU A 262 18.02 -3.86 8.99
CA GLU A 262 18.57 -2.50 9.03
C GLU A 262 20.07 -2.42 8.74
N ASN A 263 20.83 -3.47 9.05
CA ASN A 263 22.28 -3.50 8.83
C ASN A 263 22.64 -3.97 7.41
N GLU A 264 21.98 -5.01 6.92
CA GLU A 264 22.26 -5.61 5.61
C GLU A 264 21.69 -4.78 4.44
N LEU A 265 20.60 -4.04 4.67
CA LEU A 265 19.91 -3.27 3.63
C LEU A 265 20.26 -1.77 3.66
N ARG A 266 21.41 -1.42 4.24
CA ARG A 266 21.97 -0.07 4.25
C ARG A 266 22.34 0.47 2.87
#